data_AF-A0A1N7I7B5-F1
#
_entry.id   AF-A0A1N7I7B5-F1
#
_cell.length_a   1.000
_cell.length_b   1.000
_cell.length_c   1.000
_cell.angle_alpha   90.00
_cell.angle_beta   90.00
_cell.angle_gamma   90.00
#
_symmetry.space_group_name_H-M   'P 1'
#
loop_
_entity.id
_entity.type
_entity.pdbx_description
1 polymer ?
#
loop_
_entity_poly.entity_id
_entity_poly.type
_entity_poly.pdbx_seq_one_letter_code
_entity_poly.pdbx_strand_id
1 'polypeptide(L)'
;MKTLHLKRVKIFVSFFLLALFTDLYSQPPVLLGRIYDQAHGQAFVLYSDGMMIQEGNPMNRGLASRDPSGIMYLRLPAANPYQKAFFLDYNKNVIELDYMTGSRIIGFSDIQPPPNPMINYVPPAYSPNVGIQTPNGFQPLPSQIVDTNNPYGDLMITNGQTAKSCYDQSIGFNGTLDRQKFGDCMVAHMAGKKENEIYNCVKNASTQEEQALCLVGTMGGNNERRISASLLKCYKQYGNDYSKYPLCLAGESSDPELQRLLSCVQQQGQYGQVSFMNTAVCYGAGKLNLNTEAQIVVQCAVTSGGQPYVFAGCAGGQLMARELDKCFTDGVGGDSGCFGKNNDIVKGLNKIGSELQNQFGPTNDIVRTWNTTVHDIQYGPGQNHEAVKILTNMGNELGKAGNNIGKEIKKVLPRIKW
;
A
#
# COMPACT_ATOMS: atom_id res chain seq x y z
N MET A 1 -51.64 -2.54 56.03
CA MET A 1 -52.28 -3.39 55.00
C MET A 1 -52.39 -2.79 53.59
N LYS A 2 -51.91 -1.56 53.29
CA LYS A 2 -52.10 -0.92 51.95
C LYS A 2 -50.90 -1.02 50.97
N THR A 3 -49.73 -1.51 51.40
CA THR A 3 -48.51 -1.50 50.56
C THR A 3 -48.24 -2.80 49.79
N LEU A 4 -48.95 -3.89 50.08
CA LEU A 4 -48.71 -5.18 49.43
C LEU A 4 -49.40 -5.32 48.05
N HIS A 5 -50.54 -4.65 47.83
CA HIS A 5 -51.30 -4.77 46.59
C HIS A 5 -50.68 -4.04 45.39
N LEU A 6 -49.95 -2.92 45.62
CA LEU A 6 -49.38 -2.12 44.54
C LEU A 6 -48.14 -2.77 43.88
N LYS A 7 -47.38 -3.59 44.63
CA LYS A 7 -46.21 -4.30 44.09
C LYS A 7 -46.61 -5.44 43.15
N ARG A 8 -47.70 -6.16 43.43
CA ARG A 8 -48.17 -7.27 42.57
C ARG A 8 -48.70 -6.78 41.22
N VAL A 9 -49.35 -5.62 41.16
CA VAL A 9 -49.87 -5.05 39.91
C VAL A 9 -48.74 -4.54 39.00
N LYS A 10 -47.70 -3.89 39.56
CA LYS A 10 -46.54 -3.45 38.77
C LYS A 10 -45.74 -4.61 38.18
N ILE A 11 -45.61 -5.73 38.89
CA ILE A 11 -44.88 -6.91 38.39
C ILE A 11 -45.65 -7.58 37.24
N PHE A 12 -46.98 -7.70 37.35
CA PHE A 12 -47.80 -8.27 36.28
C PHE A 12 -47.84 -7.39 35.02
N VAL A 13 -47.96 -6.07 35.16
CA VAL A 13 -47.92 -5.14 34.00
C VAL A 13 -46.55 -5.14 33.34
N SER A 14 -45.47 -5.25 34.12
CA SER A 14 -44.10 -5.31 33.57
C SER A 14 -43.81 -6.64 32.85
N PHE A 15 -44.38 -7.77 33.31
CA PHE A 15 -44.26 -9.06 32.62
C PHE A 15 -45.09 -9.11 31.33
N PHE A 16 -46.28 -8.50 31.33
CA PHE A 16 -47.13 -8.45 30.14
C PHE A 16 -46.56 -7.52 29.05
N LEU A 17 -45.94 -6.39 29.45
CA LEU A 17 -45.17 -5.55 28.53
C LEU A 17 -43.91 -6.26 28.00
N LEU A 18 -43.18 -7.01 28.85
CA LEU A 18 -42.00 -7.76 28.38
C LEU A 18 -42.36 -8.85 27.34
N ALA A 19 -43.49 -9.53 27.52
CA ALA A 19 -43.98 -10.54 26.58
C ALA A 19 -44.48 -9.93 25.25
N LEU A 20 -45.12 -8.75 25.29
CA LEU A 20 -45.54 -8.03 24.08
C LEU A 20 -44.35 -7.44 23.28
N PHE A 21 -43.21 -7.16 23.93
CA PHE A 21 -42.00 -6.68 23.25
C PHE A 21 -41.17 -7.80 22.60
N THR A 22 -41.26 -9.05 23.07
CA THR A 22 -40.52 -10.18 22.48
C THR A 22 -41.11 -10.69 21.17
N ASP A 23 -42.41 -10.51 20.93
CA ASP A 23 -43.07 -10.95 19.69
C ASP A 23 -42.93 -9.95 18.53
N LEU A 24 -42.39 -8.75 18.77
CA LEU A 24 -42.22 -7.70 17.76
C LEU A 24 -40.90 -7.79 16.96
N TYR A 25 -40.00 -8.73 17.27
CA TYR A 25 -38.63 -8.75 16.70
C TYR A 25 -38.14 -10.07 16.07
N SER A 26 -38.96 -11.11 15.92
CA SER A 26 -38.58 -12.29 15.10
C SER A 26 -39.58 -12.52 13.98
N GLN A 27 -39.54 -11.67 12.95
CA GLN A 27 -40.13 -12.04 11.67
C GLN A 27 -39.40 -13.32 11.19
N PRO A 28 -40.13 -14.39 10.82
CA PRO A 28 -39.48 -15.57 10.26
C PRO A 28 -38.70 -15.17 9.00
N PRO A 29 -37.53 -15.77 8.75
CA PRO A 29 -36.70 -15.38 7.63
C PRO A 29 -37.48 -15.61 6.32
N VAL A 30 -37.48 -14.60 5.46
CA VAL A 30 -38.27 -14.56 4.24
C VAL A 30 -37.55 -15.35 3.16
N LEU A 31 -38.30 -16.11 2.36
CA LEU A 31 -37.78 -16.79 1.18
C LEU A 31 -37.24 -15.75 0.17
N LEU A 32 -35.93 -15.79 -0.11
CA LEU A 32 -35.31 -14.95 -1.15
C LEU A 32 -35.41 -15.57 -2.54
N GLY A 33 -35.38 -16.90 -2.63
CA GLY A 33 -35.43 -17.62 -3.89
C GLY A 33 -34.87 -19.03 -3.80
N ARG A 34 -34.68 -19.64 -4.97
CA ARG A 34 -34.22 -21.00 -5.23
C ARG A 34 -33.01 -21.00 -6.14
N ILE A 35 -32.15 -21.97 -5.91
CA ILE A 35 -30.91 -22.22 -6.61
C ILE A 35 -30.99 -23.62 -7.19
N TYR A 36 -30.87 -23.73 -8.50
CA TYR A 36 -30.98 -24.98 -9.24
C TYR A 36 -29.59 -25.42 -9.69
N ASP A 37 -29.10 -26.50 -9.10
CA ASP A 37 -27.88 -27.20 -9.53
C ASP A 37 -28.28 -28.29 -10.53
N GLN A 38 -28.21 -27.96 -11.81
CA GLN A 38 -28.59 -28.86 -12.89
C GLN A 38 -27.55 -29.97 -13.10
N ALA A 39 -26.28 -29.69 -12.83
CA ALA A 39 -25.20 -30.65 -13.00
C ALA A 39 -25.31 -31.83 -12.02
N HIS A 40 -25.79 -31.59 -10.81
CA HIS A 40 -25.94 -32.62 -9.78
C HIS A 40 -27.40 -33.02 -9.50
N GLY A 41 -28.37 -32.39 -10.17
CA GLY A 41 -29.80 -32.69 -10.02
C GLY A 41 -30.34 -32.29 -8.65
N GLN A 42 -29.92 -31.15 -8.11
CA GLN A 42 -30.27 -30.67 -6.77
C GLN A 42 -30.86 -29.25 -6.82
N ALA A 43 -31.65 -28.91 -5.80
CA ALA A 43 -32.15 -27.56 -5.61
C ALA A 43 -32.01 -27.14 -4.16
N PHE A 44 -31.76 -25.86 -3.95
CA PHE A 44 -31.60 -25.26 -2.63
C PHE A 44 -32.46 -24.01 -2.50
N VAL A 45 -33.05 -23.84 -1.32
CA VAL A 45 -33.83 -22.66 -0.97
C VAL A 45 -32.94 -21.72 -0.16
N LEU A 46 -32.93 -20.42 -0.51
CA LEU A 46 -32.22 -19.38 0.24
C LEU A 46 -33.21 -18.49 0.99
N TYR A 47 -32.93 -18.26 2.27
CA TYR A 47 -33.69 -17.38 3.14
C TYR A 47 -32.96 -16.05 3.41
N SER A 48 -33.69 -15.05 3.89
CA SER A 48 -33.20 -13.68 4.08
C SER A 48 -32.11 -13.54 5.14
N ASP A 49 -31.99 -14.51 6.03
CA ASP A 49 -30.93 -14.64 7.03
C ASP A 49 -29.66 -15.33 6.49
N GLY A 50 -29.65 -15.68 5.19
CA GLY A 50 -28.56 -16.40 4.53
C GLY A 50 -28.63 -17.91 4.72
N MET A 51 -29.61 -18.44 5.45
CA MET A 51 -29.78 -19.89 5.58
C MET A 51 -30.16 -20.49 4.23
N MET A 52 -29.48 -21.57 3.90
CA MET A 52 -29.73 -22.36 2.71
C MET A 52 -30.10 -23.77 3.12
N ILE A 53 -31.15 -24.32 2.51
CA ILE A 53 -31.65 -25.66 2.79
C ILE A 53 -31.87 -26.41 1.48
N GLN A 54 -31.37 -27.64 1.38
CA GLN A 54 -31.60 -28.48 0.22
C GLN A 54 -33.07 -28.93 0.15
N GLU A 55 -33.69 -28.79 -1.02
CA GLU A 55 -35.02 -29.34 -1.28
C GLU A 55 -34.97 -30.87 -1.23
N GLY A 56 -35.88 -31.48 -0.47
CA GLY A 56 -35.91 -32.94 -0.26
C GLY A 56 -34.90 -33.47 0.76
N ASN A 57 -33.98 -32.65 1.29
CA ASN A 57 -33.07 -33.03 2.37
C ASN A 57 -32.81 -31.87 3.35
N PRO A 58 -33.75 -31.57 4.26
CA PRO A 58 -33.64 -30.42 5.16
C PRO A 58 -32.46 -30.45 6.14
N MET A 59 -31.86 -31.63 6.34
CA MET A 59 -30.66 -31.79 7.17
C MET A 59 -29.41 -31.27 6.47
N ASN A 60 -29.41 -31.19 5.13
CA ASN A 60 -28.37 -30.55 4.37
C ASN A 60 -28.65 -29.05 4.26
N ARG A 61 -28.00 -28.29 5.15
CA ARG A 61 -28.14 -26.84 5.26
C ARG A 61 -26.79 -26.17 5.43
N GLY A 62 -26.71 -24.91 5.04
CA GLY A 62 -25.54 -24.09 5.29
C GLY A 62 -25.86 -22.61 5.22
N LEU A 63 -24.83 -21.78 5.35
CA LEU A 63 -24.96 -20.33 5.33
C LEU A 63 -24.34 -19.79 4.04
N ALA A 64 -25.12 -19.01 3.31
CA ALA A 64 -24.64 -18.23 2.20
C ALA A 64 -23.98 -16.95 2.70
N SER A 65 -22.94 -16.49 2.00
CA SER A 65 -22.21 -15.27 2.33
C SER A 65 -21.91 -14.48 1.06
N ARG A 66 -22.02 -13.15 1.09
CA ARG A 66 -21.64 -12.33 -0.06
C ARG A 66 -20.16 -12.51 -0.39
N ASP A 67 -19.84 -12.64 -1.67
CA ASP A 67 -18.45 -12.76 -2.10
C ASP A 67 -17.73 -11.40 -2.01
N PRO A 68 -16.58 -11.32 -1.31
CA PRO A 68 -15.80 -10.09 -1.20
C PRO A 68 -15.05 -9.72 -2.47
N SER A 69 -15.00 -10.59 -3.49
CA SER A 69 -14.25 -10.31 -4.71
C SER A 69 -14.99 -9.36 -5.66
N GLY A 70 -16.32 -9.31 -5.57
CA GLY A 70 -17.18 -8.60 -6.53
C GLY A 70 -17.27 -9.28 -7.91
N ILE A 71 -16.52 -10.37 -8.13
CA ILE A 71 -16.61 -11.21 -9.33
C ILE A 71 -17.84 -12.10 -9.23
N MET A 72 -18.14 -12.58 -8.02
CA MET A 72 -19.33 -13.35 -7.70
C MET A 72 -20.23 -12.56 -6.75
N TYR A 73 -21.52 -12.87 -6.76
CA TYR A 73 -22.51 -12.20 -5.92
C TYR A 73 -22.68 -12.89 -4.56
N LEU A 74 -22.89 -14.21 -4.55
CA LEU A 74 -23.22 -14.96 -3.33
C LEU A 74 -22.45 -16.28 -3.29
N ARG A 75 -21.62 -16.51 -2.28
CA ARG A 75 -21.02 -17.80 -1.98
C ARG A 75 -22.00 -18.70 -1.26
N LEU A 76 -22.09 -19.94 -1.72
CA LEU A 76 -22.94 -21.00 -1.21
C LEU A 76 -22.08 -22.07 -0.51
N PRO A 77 -22.61 -22.78 0.50
CA PRO A 77 -21.91 -23.87 1.17
C PRO A 77 -21.59 -24.99 0.19
N ALA A 78 -20.40 -25.58 0.30
CA ALA A 78 -19.97 -26.71 -0.51
C ALA A 78 -19.74 -27.97 0.33
N ALA A 79 -19.92 -29.14 -0.28
CA ALA A 79 -19.70 -30.43 0.39
C ALA A 79 -18.25 -30.61 0.86
N ASN A 80 -17.28 -30.11 0.10
CA ASN A 80 -15.88 -30.02 0.51
C ASN A 80 -15.34 -28.60 0.28
N PRO A 81 -15.40 -27.72 1.29
CA PRO A 81 -15.02 -26.31 1.15
C PRO A 81 -13.52 -26.09 0.89
N TYR A 82 -12.68 -27.11 1.06
CA TYR A 82 -11.25 -27.04 0.75
C TYR A 82 -10.94 -27.31 -0.72
N GLN A 83 -11.88 -27.92 -1.46
CA GLN A 83 -11.70 -28.25 -2.88
C GLN A 83 -12.64 -27.45 -3.78
N LYS A 84 -13.87 -27.21 -3.30
CA LYS A 84 -14.94 -26.62 -4.08
C LYS A 84 -15.64 -25.50 -3.32
N ALA A 85 -16.10 -24.50 -4.06
CA ALA A 85 -17.07 -23.55 -3.59
C ALA A 85 -18.12 -23.31 -4.67
N PHE A 86 -19.34 -23.00 -4.25
CA PHE A 86 -20.43 -22.69 -5.17
C PHE A 86 -20.75 -21.21 -5.04
N PHE A 87 -21.12 -20.58 -6.15
CA PHE A 87 -21.43 -19.16 -6.20
C PHE A 87 -22.66 -18.88 -7.06
N LEU A 88 -23.30 -17.74 -6.82
CA LEU A 88 -24.19 -17.09 -7.76
C LEU A 88 -23.49 -15.88 -8.35
N ASP A 89 -23.56 -15.71 -9.67
CA ASP A 89 -23.13 -14.46 -10.32
C ASP A 89 -24.27 -13.45 -10.47
N TYR A 90 -23.96 -12.29 -11.04
CA TYR A 90 -24.94 -11.22 -11.31
C TYR A 90 -25.94 -11.56 -12.43
N ASN A 91 -25.66 -12.59 -13.23
CA ASN A 91 -26.52 -13.07 -14.30
C ASN A 91 -27.42 -14.23 -13.85
N LYS A 92 -27.45 -14.53 -12.55
CA LYS A 92 -28.19 -15.63 -11.92
C LYS A 92 -27.69 -17.02 -12.31
N ASN A 93 -26.45 -17.14 -12.79
CA ASN A 93 -25.82 -18.44 -12.99
C ASN A 93 -25.34 -19.00 -11.65
N VAL A 94 -25.48 -20.31 -11.47
CA VAL A 94 -24.85 -21.06 -10.39
C VAL A 94 -23.51 -21.55 -10.89
N ILE A 95 -22.44 -21.14 -10.23
CA ILE A 95 -21.07 -21.40 -10.62
C ILE A 95 -20.44 -22.33 -9.59
N GLU A 96 -19.88 -23.44 -10.05
CA GLU A 96 -18.94 -24.24 -9.26
C GLU A 96 -17.53 -23.72 -9.50
N LEU A 97 -16.80 -23.50 -8.43
CA LEU A 97 -15.38 -23.14 -8.43
C LEU A 97 -14.60 -24.28 -7.81
N ASP A 98 -13.73 -24.90 -8.61
CA ASP A 98 -12.86 -26.00 -8.20
C ASP A 98 -11.40 -25.55 -8.22
N TYR A 99 -10.63 -25.93 -7.19
CA TYR A 99 -9.25 -25.50 -7.05
C TYR A 99 -8.35 -26.01 -8.21
N MET A 100 -8.66 -27.16 -8.79
CA MET A 100 -7.93 -27.74 -9.93
C MET A 100 -8.43 -27.20 -11.26
N THR A 101 -9.75 -27.20 -11.46
CA THR A 101 -10.33 -26.95 -12.79
C THR A 101 -10.85 -25.51 -13.01
N GLY A 102 -10.84 -24.66 -11.99
CA GLY A 102 -11.34 -23.29 -12.09
C GLY A 102 -12.86 -23.21 -12.02
N SER A 103 -13.45 -22.17 -12.63
CA SER A 103 -14.90 -21.92 -12.58
C SER A 103 -15.67 -22.57 -13.74
N ARG A 104 -16.88 -23.06 -13.45
CA ARG A 104 -17.84 -23.53 -14.47
C ARG A 104 -19.28 -23.27 -14.03
N ILE A 105 -20.17 -23.01 -14.99
CA ILE A 105 -21.61 -22.87 -14.73
C ILE A 105 -22.22 -24.27 -14.58
N ILE A 106 -22.97 -24.50 -13.50
CA ILE A 106 -23.63 -25.77 -13.18
C ILE A 106 -25.16 -25.65 -13.08
N GLY A 107 -25.70 -24.45 -13.21
CA GLY A 107 -27.14 -24.21 -13.20
C GLY A 107 -27.50 -22.73 -13.07
N PHE A 108 -28.66 -22.44 -12.50
CA PHE A 108 -29.21 -21.09 -12.43
C PHE A 108 -30.00 -20.82 -11.14
N SER A 109 -30.34 -19.57 -10.87
CA SER A 109 -31.09 -19.12 -9.70
C SER A 109 -32.23 -18.17 -10.08
N ASP A 110 -33.27 -18.10 -9.27
CA ASP A 110 -34.33 -17.08 -9.41
C ASP A 110 -34.10 -15.87 -8.48
N ILE A 111 -33.07 -15.92 -7.63
CA ILE A 111 -32.70 -14.85 -6.70
C ILE A 111 -32.35 -13.60 -7.49
N GLN A 112 -32.85 -12.46 -7.06
CA GLN A 112 -32.53 -11.17 -7.67
C GLN A 112 -31.22 -10.63 -7.10
N PRO A 113 -30.14 -10.54 -7.89
CA PRO A 113 -28.90 -9.96 -7.42
C PRO A 113 -29.04 -8.43 -7.29
N PRO A 114 -28.47 -7.81 -6.25
CA PRO A 114 -28.29 -6.38 -6.17
C PRO A 114 -27.36 -5.91 -7.30
N PRO A 115 -27.37 -4.61 -7.61
CA PRO A 115 -26.50 -4.07 -8.65
C PRO A 115 -25.03 -4.43 -8.42
N ASN A 116 -24.36 -4.80 -9.50
CA ASN A 116 -22.93 -5.11 -9.50
C ASN A 116 -22.15 -3.86 -9.04
N PRO A 117 -21.23 -3.96 -8.06
CA PRO A 117 -20.29 -2.91 -7.74
C PRO A 117 -19.26 -2.79 -8.87
N MET A 118 -19.70 -2.40 -10.08
CA MET A 118 -18.80 -2.12 -11.18
C MET A 118 -18.06 -0.82 -10.87
N ILE A 119 -16.84 -0.97 -10.37
CA ILE A 119 -15.89 0.13 -10.35
C ILE A 119 -15.34 0.22 -11.77
N ASN A 120 -15.73 1.24 -12.52
CA ASN A 120 -15.19 1.44 -13.85
C ASN A 120 -13.78 2.02 -13.73
N TYR A 121 -12.75 1.17 -13.84
CA TYR A 121 -11.37 1.63 -13.91
C TYR A 121 -11.18 2.46 -15.19
N VAL A 122 -10.93 3.75 -15.01
CA VAL A 122 -10.46 4.61 -16.08
C VAL A 122 -8.94 4.75 -15.91
N PRO A 123 -8.13 4.30 -16.89
CA PRO A 123 -6.69 4.49 -16.82
C PRO A 123 -6.35 5.96 -16.56
N PRO A 124 -5.47 6.25 -15.58
CA PRO A 124 -5.11 7.64 -15.30
C PRO A 124 -4.39 8.24 -16.50
N ALA A 125 -4.71 9.50 -16.80
CA ALA A 125 -3.98 10.29 -17.77
C ALA A 125 -2.70 10.83 -17.12
N TYR A 126 -1.55 10.47 -17.68
CA TYR A 126 -0.25 10.95 -17.25
C TYR A 126 0.16 12.17 -18.10
N SER A 127 0.60 13.24 -17.44
CA SER A 127 1.18 14.37 -18.17
C SER A 127 2.63 14.02 -18.55
N PRO A 128 3.05 14.21 -19.81
CA PRO A 128 4.44 13.97 -20.21
C PRO A 128 5.42 14.96 -19.57
N ASN A 129 4.92 16.05 -18.99
CA ASN A 129 5.73 17.11 -18.38
C ASN A 129 5.81 17.01 -16.86
N VAL A 130 4.96 16.17 -16.24
CA VAL A 130 4.91 16.01 -14.78
C VAL A 130 5.43 14.64 -14.40
N GLY A 131 6.49 14.58 -13.60
CA GLY A 131 7.19 13.33 -13.35
C GLY A 131 8.50 13.48 -12.59
N ILE A 132 9.20 12.37 -12.43
CA ILE A 132 10.46 12.29 -11.70
C ILE A 132 11.61 12.16 -12.70
N GLN A 133 12.61 13.01 -12.51
CA GLN A 133 13.88 12.86 -13.20
C GLN A 133 14.72 11.80 -12.48
N THR A 134 15.03 10.72 -13.18
CA THR A 134 15.93 9.67 -12.71
C THR A 134 17.22 9.64 -13.54
N PRO A 135 18.26 8.89 -13.13
CA PRO A 135 19.42 8.61 -14.00
C PRO A 135 19.04 7.94 -15.33
N ASN A 136 17.92 7.20 -15.36
CA ASN A 136 17.46 6.42 -16.51
C ASN A 136 16.48 7.20 -17.41
N GLY A 137 16.21 8.47 -17.12
CA GLY A 137 15.29 9.31 -17.87
C GLY A 137 14.16 9.90 -17.02
N PHE A 138 13.22 10.54 -17.71
CA PHE A 138 12.05 11.16 -17.10
C PHE A 138 10.90 10.15 -17.02
N GLN A 139 10.34 9.97 -15.83
CA GLN A 139 9.22 9.05 -15.61
C GLN A 139 7.96 9.82 -15.23
N PRO A 140 6.88 9.77 -16.04
CA PRO A 140 5.71 10.59 -15.82
C PRO A 140 4.88 10.12 -14.64
N LEU A 141 4.19 11.06 -13.97
CA LEU A 141 3.27 10.84 -12.86
C LEU A 141 1.85 11.31 -13.21
N PRO A 142 0.80 10.71 -12.61
CA PRO A 142 -0.56 11.21 -12.74
C PRO A 142 -0.65 12.60 -12.11
N SER A 143 -1.25 13.56 -12.80
CA SER A 143 -1.38 14.92 -12.26
C SER A 143 -2.31 15.00 -11.04
N GLN A 144 -3.21 14.03 -10.86
CA GLN A 144 -4.24 14.01 -9.82
C GLN A 144 -3.70 13.79 -8.40
N ILE A 145 -2.45 13.35 -8.28
CA ILE A 145 -1.85 13.02 -6.99
C ILE A 145 -0.69 13.96 -6.64
N VAL A 146 -0.14 14.71 -7.60
CA VAL A 146 1.04 15.53 -7.35
C VAL A 146 0.70 16.69 -6.42
N ASP A 147 1.37 16.76 -5.28
CA ASP A 147 1.31 17.94 -4.41
C ASP A 147 2.31 18.99 -4.91
N THR A 148 1.76 19.97 -5.64
CA THR A 148 2.53 21.09 -6.20
C THR A 148 3.06 22.06 -5.14
N ASN A 149 2.54 22.00 -3.91
CA ASN A 149 2.96 22.89 -2.83
C ASN A 149 4.24 22.39 -2.15
N ASN A 150 4.51 21.09 -2.13
CA ASN A 150 5.65 20.51 -1.44
C ASN A 150 6.42 19.59 -2.40
N PRO A 151 7.23 20.11 -3.32
CA PRO A 151 7.76 19.32 -4.43
C PRO A 151 9.02 18.51 -4.13
N TYR A 152 9.63 18.71 -2.96
CA TYR A 152 10.91 18.10 -2.60
C TYR A 152 10.71 16.96 -1.61
N GLY A 153 11.46 15.88 -1.80
CA GLY A 153 11.51 14.75 -0.87
C GLY A 153 12.60 14.89 0.19
N ASP A 154 12.52 14.04 1.22
CA ASP A 154 13.56 13.91 2.25
C ASP A 154 14.91 13.49 1.68
N LEU A 155 15.99 14.10 2.19
CA LEU A 155 17.35 13.70 1.86
C LEU A 155 17.68 12.34 2.52
N MET A 156 18.01 11.33 1.72
CA MET A 156 18.46 10.02 2.24
C MET A 156 19.95 10.09 2.59
N ILE A 157 20.27 10.24 3.88
CA ILE A 157 21.64 10.36 4.37
C ILE A 157 21.89 9.57 5.65
N THR A 158 23.09 9.02 5.78
CA THR A 158 23.61 8.37 7.00
C THR A 158 24.98 8.94 7.37
N ASN A 159 25.52 8.53 8.51
CA ASN A 159 26.86 8.94 8.96
C ASN A 159 27.94 7.93 8.52
N GLY A 160 29.21 8.36 8.57
CA GLY A 160 30.34 7.55 8.13
C GLY A 160 30.55 6.26 8.94
N GLN A 161 30.16 6.23 10.22
CA GLN A 161 30.30 5.04 11.06
C GLN A 161 29.32 3.95 10.63
N THR A 162 28.07 4.33 10.36
CA THR A 162 27.05 3.41 9.82
C THR A 162 27.46 2.92 8.44
N ALA A 163 27.94 3.81 7.57
CA ALA A 163 28.46 3.42 6.25
C ALA A 163 29.61 2.41 6.36
N LYS A 164 30.54 2.62 7.29
CA LYS A 164 31.63 1.68 7.57
C LYS A 164 31.11 0.34 8.06
N SER A 165 30.16 0.34 8.99
CA SER A 165 29.54 -0.89 9.49
C SER A 165 28.86 -1.67 8.36
N CYS A 166 28.09 -0.99 7.50
CA CYS A 166 27.47 -1.61 6.33
C CYS A 166 28.51 -2.20 5.38
N TYR A 167 29.61 -1.48 5.14
CA TYR A 167 30.70 -1.92 4.27
C TYR A 167 31.36 -3.18 4.81
N ASP A 168 31.79 -3.14 6.08
CA ASP A 168 32.47 -4.26 6.75
C ASP A 168 31.58 -5.52 6.79
N GLN A 169 30.26 -5.37 6.96
CA GLN A 169 29.30 -6.48 6.92
C GLN A 169 29.03 -7.04 5.52
N SER A 170 29.41 -6.30 4.47
CA SER A 170 29.10 -6.61 3.07
C SER A 170 30.30 -7.13 2.29
N ILE A 171 31.48 -7.19 2.90
CA ILE A 171 32.65 -7.83 2.31
C ILE A 171 32.51 -9.36 2.45
N GLY A 172 32.59 -10.05 1.31
CA GLY A 172 32.63 -11.52 1.27
C GLY A 172 33.99 -12.07 1.68
N PHE A 173 34.08 -13.39 1.88
CA PHE A 173 35.32 -14.07 2.28
C PHE A 173 36.51 -13.85 1.32
N ASN A 174 36.23 -13.51 0.07
CA ASN A 174 37.22 -13.21 -0.97
C ASN A 174 37.68 -11.73 -0.97
N GLY A 175 37.25 -10.92 -0.01
CA GLY A 175 37.55 -9.49 0.05
C GLY A 175 36.76 -8.63 -0.93
N THR A 176 35.83 -9.20 -1.72
CA THR A 176 34.98 -8.42 -2.64
C THR A 176 33.74 -7.91 -1.93
N LEU A 177 33.38 -6.66 -2.21
CA LEU A 177 32.17 -6.04 -1.68
C LEU A 177 30.93 -6.54 -2.44
N ASP A 178 29.97 -7.09 -1.71
CA ASP A 178 28.62 -7.32 -2.20
C ASP A 178 27.89 -5.97 -2.28
N ARG A 179 27.82 -5.41 -3.48
CA ARG A 179 27.22 -4.09 -3.73
C ARG A 179 25.72 -4.05 -3.40
N GLN A 180 25.02 -5.16 -3.57
CA GLN A 180 23.59 -5.22 -3.27
C GLN A 180 23.38 -5.24 -1.75
N LYS A 181 24.08 -6.13 -1.04
CA LYS A 181 24.02 -6.20 0.43
C LYS A 181 24.44 -4.89 1.10
N PHE A 182 25.50 -4.26 0.58
CA PHE A 182 25.93 -2.94 1.06
C PHE A 182 24.87 -1.88 0.81
N GLY A 183 24.35 -1.79 -0.42
CA GLY A 183 23.32 -0.83 -0.78
C GLY A 183 22.05 -1.00 0.04
N ASP A 184 21.64 -2.25 0.29
CA ASP A 184 20.50 -2.59 1.13
C ASP A 184 20.67 -2.08 2.57
N CYS A 185 21.85 -2.33 3.16
CA CYS A 185 22.19 -1.84 4.49
C CYS A 185 22.16 -0.31 4.53
N MET A 186 22.77 0.35 3.54
CA MET A 186 22.76 1.81 3.44
C MET A 186 21.33 2.34 3.37
N VAL A 187 20.49 1.83 2.46
CA VAL A 187 19.09 2.25 2.34
C VAL A 187 18.34 2.08 3.66
N ALA A 188 18.52 0.95 4.35
CA ALA A 188 17.86 0.70 5.62
C ALA A 188 18.23 1.70 6.74
N HIS A 189 19.42 2.29 6.66
CA HIS A 189 19.93 3.27 7.63
C HIS A 189 19.82 4.72 7.19
N MET A 190 19.46 4.99 5.93
CA MET A 190 19.28 6.34 5.37
C MET A 190 17.81 6.69 5.18
N ALA A 191 17.01 5.71 4.79
CA ALA A 191 15.59 5.87 4.57
C ALA A 191 14.85 5.91 5.91
N GLY A 192 13.80 6.73 6.00
CA GLY A 192 12.86 6.63 7.11
C GLY A 192 12.14 5.28 7.10
N LYS A 193 11.43 4.97 8.19
CA LYS A 193 10.75 3.68 8.35
C LYS A 193 9.81 3.38 7.18
N LYS A 194 9.04 4.38 6.75
CA LYS A 194 8.05 4.24 5.69
C LYS A 194 8.71 4.04 4.33
N GLU A 195 9.77 4.81 4.06
CA GLU A 195 10.54 4.74 2.83
C GLU A 195 11.25 3.39 2.68
N ASN A 196 11.75 2.86 3.79
CA ASN A 196 12.33 1.52 3.84
C ASN A 196 11.25 0.42 3.64
N GLU A 197 10.04 0.58 4.20
CA GLU A 197 8.92 -0.32 3.92
C GLU A 197 8.56 -0.32 2.41
N ILE A 198 8.52 0.87 1.78
CA ILE A 198 8.28 1.02 0.34
C ILE A 198 9.38 0.34 -0.48
N TYR A 199 10.64 0.59 -0.15
CA TYR A 199 11.80 -0.01 -0.81
C TYR A 199 11.74 -1.54 -0.74
N ASN A 200 11.52 -2.09 0.45
CA ASN A 200 11.44 -3.54 0.67
C ASN A 200 10.24 -4.17 -0.03
N CYS A 201 9.10 -3.46 -0.11
CA CYS A 201 7.95 -3.92 -0.88
C CYS A 201 8.31 -4.17 -2.34
N VAL A 202 8.96 -3.20 -2.98
CA VAL A 202 9.32 -3.34 -4.40
C VAL A 202 10.41 -4.38 -4.58
N LYS A 203 11.46 -4.33 -3.74
CA LYS A 203 12.58 -5.26 -3.83
C LYS A 203 12.17 -6.72 -3.71
N ASN A 204 11.22 -7.03 -2.83
CA ASN A 204 10.79 -8.40 -2.56
C ASN A 204 9.62 -8.85 -3.44
N ALA A 205 9.04 -7.96 -4.25
CA ALA A 205 7.96 -8.29 -5.17
C ALA A 205 8.52 -8.93 -6.43
N SER A 206 7.94 -10.06 -6.83
CA SER A 206 8.31 -10.76 -8.08
C SER A 206 7.48 -10.30 -9.28
N THR A 207 6.32 -9.68 -9.04
CA THR A 207 5.39 -9.23 -10.08
C THR A 207 4.84 -7.84 -9.78
N GLN A 208 4.25 -7.21 -10.79
CA GLN A 208 3.64 -5.89 -10.65
C GLN A 208 2.41 -5.92 -9.72
N GLU A 209 1.68 -7.03 -9.67
CA GLU A 209 0.57 -7.23 -8.73
C GLU A 209 1.06 -7.33 -7.28
N GLU A 210 2.12 -8.11 -7.01
CA GLU A 210 2.71 -8.18 -5.67
C GLU A 210 3.20 -6.80 -5.22
N GLN A 211 3.86 -6.10 -6.14
CA GLN A 211 4.36 -4.75 -5.92
C GLN A 211 3.22 -3.78 -5.61
N ALA A 212 2.16 -3.76 -6.43
CA ALA A 212 1.02 -2.87 -6.25
C ALA A 212 0.31 -3.15 -4.91
N LEU A 213 0.03 -4.42 -4.58
CA LEU A 213 -0.61 -4.80 -3.34
C LEU A 213 0.26 -4.45 -2.13
N CYS A 214 1.56 -4.77 -2.16
CA CYS A 214 2.47 -4.44 -1.07
C CYS A 214 2.55 -2.93 -0.84
N LEU A 215 2.62 -2.14 -1.92
CA LEU A 215 2.66 -0.69 -1.84
C LEU A 215 1.33 -0.11 -1.35
N VAL A 216 0.17 -0.62 -1.76
CA VAL A 216 -1.13 -0.18 -1.20
C VAL A 216 -1.18 -0.44 0.30
N GLY A 217 -0.76 -1.63 0.76
CA GLY A 217 -0.73 -1.97 2.19
C GLY A 217 0.32 -1.20 2.99
N THR A 218 1.43 -0.84 2.36
CA THR A 218 2.44 0.03 2.95
C THR A 218 1.93 1.45 3.04
N MET A 219 1.31 1.98 1.98
CA MET A 219 0.92 3.38 1.83
C MET A 219 -0.37 3.75 2.54
N GLY A 220 -1.29 2.80 2.74
CA GLY A 220 -2.55 3.03 3.44
C GLY A 220 -2.48 2.93 4.96
N GLY A 221 -3.65 2.89 5.59
CA GLY A 221 -3.80 2.70 7.04
C GLY A 221 -3.86 1.22 7.43
N ASN A 222 -4.28 0.96 8.67
CA ASN A 222 -4.42 -0.41 9.18
C ASN A 222 -5.37 -1.27 8.33
N ASN A 223 -6.41 -0.67 7.78
CA ASN A 223 -7.39 -1.36 6.96
C ASN A 223 -6.79 -1.78 5.61
N GLU A 224 -6.19 -0.84 4.87
CA GLU A 224 -5.53 -1.09 3.60
C GLU A 224 -4.41 -2.13 3.74
N ARG A 225 -3.66 -2.08 4.84
CA ARG A 225 -2.62 -3.05 5.15
C ARG A 225 -3.17 -4.46 5.30
N ARG A 226 -4.25 -4.63 6.06
CA ARG A 226 -4.91 -5.93 6.22
C ARG A 226 -5.43 -6.44 4.87
N ILE A 227 -6.22 -5.63 4.18
CA ILE A 227 -6.84 -5.99 2.90
C ILE A 227 -5.76 -6.39 1.89
N SER A 228 -4.72 -5.56 1.74
CA SER A 228 -3.65 -5.82 0.78
C SER A 228 -2.87 -7.09 1.11
N ALA A 229 -2.65 -7.37 2.39
CA ALA A 229 -2.02 -8.62 2.81
C ALA A 229 -2.88 -9.84 2.47
N SER A 230 -4.20 -9.76 2.68
CA SER A 230 -5.14 -10.81 2.32
C SER A 230 -5.17 -11.04 0.80
N LEU A 231 -5.24 -9.97 0.01
CA LEU A 231 -5.17 -10.05 -1.45
C LEU A 231 -3.82 -10.61 -1.95
N LEU A 232 -2.71 -10.19 -1.33
CA LEU A 232 -1.36 -10.68 -1.67
C LEU A 232 -1.23 -12.18 -1.38
N LYS A 233 -1.82 -12.65 -0.27
CA LYS A 233 -1.87 -14.08 0.04
C LYS A 233 -2.62 -14.86 -1.05
N CYS A 234 -3.76 -14.35 -1.51
CA CYS A 234 -4.53 -14.99 -2.57
C CYS A 234 -3.77 -14.97 -3.91
N TYR A 235 -3.10 -13.86 -4.23
CA TYR A 235 -2.24 -13.76 -5.41
C TYR A 235 -1.12 -14.78 -5.38
N LYS A 236 -0.44 -14.94 -4.25
CA LYS A 236 0.62 -15.97 -4.11
C LYS A 236 0.10 -17.39 -4.29
N GLN A 237 -1.16 -17.64 -4.00
CA GLN A 237 -1.78 -18.96 -4.12
C GLN A 237 -2.32 -19.26 -5.52
N TYR A 238 -2.93 -18.26 -6.18
CA TYR A 238 -3.69 -18.47 -7.42
C TYR A 238 -3.22 -17.60 -8.60
N GLY A 239 -2.24 -16.72 -8.40
CA GLY A 239 -1.73 -15.80 -9.43
C GLY A 239 -2.83 -14.92 -10.00
N ASN A 240 -2.86 -14.81 -11.33
CA ASN A 240 -3.84 -14.01 -12.08
C ASN A 240 -5.20 -14.72 -12.27
N ASP A 241 -5.41 -15.90 -11.67
CA ASP A 241 -6.70 -16.58 -11.72
C ASP A 241 -7.66 -16.00 -10.67
N TYR A 242 -8.16 -14.79 -10.95
CA TYR A 242 -9.09 -14.08 -10.07
C TYR A 242 -10.39 -14.86 -9.82
N SER A 243 -10.74 -15.81 -10.68
CA SER A 243 -11.91 -16.67 -10.44
C SER A 243 -11.77 -17.49 -9.15
N LYS A 244 -10.54 -17.78 -8.69
CA LYS A 244 -10.22 -18.55 -7.48
C LYS A 244 -10.07 -17.71 -6.22
N TYR A 245 -10.02 -16.39 -6.32
CA TYR A 245 -9.87 -15.49 -5.16
C TYR A 245 -10.99 -15.59 -4.12
N PRO A 246 -12.27 -15.82 -4.52
CA PRO A 246 -13.33 -16.08 -3.56
C PRO A 246 -13.05 -17.22 -2.57
N LEU A 247 -12.25 -18.24 -2.96
CA LEU A 247 -11.85 -19.33 -2.05
C LEU A 247 -10.96 -18.85 -0.91
N CYS A 248 -10.09 -17.87 -1.18
CA CYS A 248 -9.10 -17.38 -0.23
C CYS A 248 -9.64 -16.25 0.67
N LEU A 249 -10.59 -15.45 0.18
CA LEU A 249 -11.12 -14.28 0.88
C LEU A 249 -12.39 -14.54 1.71
N ALA A 250 -12.82 -15.80 1.73
CA ALA A 250 -13.98 -16.39 2.41
C ALA A 250 -14.37 -15.89 3.83
N GLY A 251 -13.44 -15.29 4.60
CA GLY A 251 -13.66 -14.82 5.97
C GLY A 251 -13.74 -13.30 6.15
N GLU A 252 -13.51 -12.51 5.09
CA GLU A 252 -13.40 -11.03 5.14
C GLU A 252 -14.57 -10.36 4.38
N SER A 253 -15.70 -11.06 4.31
CA SER A 253 -16.76 -10.96 3.30
C SER A 253 -17.58 -9.66 3.23
N SER A 254 -17.56 -8.81 4.25
CA SER A 254 -18.40 -7.60 4.32
C SER A 254 -17.64 -6.31 4.05
N ASP A 255 -16.36 -6.36 3.71
CA ASP A 255 -15.53 -5.18 3.55
C ASP A 255 -15.66 -4.55 2.14
N PRO A 256 -16.28 -3.36 2.01
CA PRO A 256 -16.43 -2.69 0.72
C PRO A 256 -15.09 -2.20 0.15
N GLU A 257 -14.08 -1.95 1.00
CA GLU A 257 -12.75 -1.51 0.54
C GLU A 257 -11.97 -2.66 -0.07
N LEU A 258 -12.13 -3.87 0.47
CA LEU A 258 -11.54 -5.07 -0.11
C LEU A 258 -12.10 -5.32 -1.52
N GLN A 259 -13.41 -5.23 -1.68
CA GLN A 259 -14.08 -5.34 -2.99
C GLN A 259 -13.54 -4.32 -3.98
N ARG A 260 -13.38 -3.08 -3.52
CA ARG A 260 -12.84 -2.00 -4.34
C ARG A 260 -11.40 -2.25 -4.76
N LEU A 261 -10.53 -2.61 -3.82
CA LEU A 261 -9.13 -2.86 -4.15
C LEU A 261 -8.96 -4.04 -5.09
N LEU A 262 -9.70 -5.14 -4.86
CA LEU A 262 -9.61 -6.30 -5.72
C LEU A 262 -10.07 -5.99 -7.15
N SER A 263 -11.23 -5.35 -7.30
CA SER A 263 -11.75 -5.00 -8.64
C SER A 263 -10.77 -4.10 -9.40
N CYS A 264 -10.10 -3.16 -8.73
CA CYS A 264 -9.05 -2.34 -9.32
C CYS A 264 -7.86 -3.16 -9.84
N VAL A 265 -7.32 -4.06 -9.02
CA VAL A 265 -6.17 -4.88 -9.39
C VAL A 265 -6.55 -5.87 -10.49
N GLN A 266 -7.73 -6.49 -10.40
CA GLN A 266 -8.24 -7.42 -11.41
C GLN A 266 -8.41 -6.75 -12.78
N GLN A 267 -9.10 -5.61 -12.83
CA GLN A 267 -9.33 -4.89 -14.09
C GLN A 267 -8.00 -4.46 -14.71
N GLN A 268 -7.06 -3.97 -13.90
CA GLN A 268 -5.72 -3.61 -14.39
C GLN A 268 -4.94 -4.83 -14.89
N GLY A 269 -5.08 -5.97 -14.23
CA GLY A 269 -4.46 -7.25 -14.62
C GLY A 269 -4.93 -7.72 -16.00
N GLN A 270 -6.21 -7.58 -16.30
CA GLN A 270 -6.78 -7.95 -17.61
C GLN A 270 -6.16 -7.17 -18.78
N TYR A 271 -5.73 -5.93 -18.54
CA TYR A 271 -5.09 -5.08 -19.55
C TYR A 271 -3.56 -5.07 -19.46
N GLY A 272 -2.95 -5.82 -18.53
CA GLY A 272 -1.50 -5.80 -18.31
C GLY A 272 -0.98 -4.45 -17.83
N GLN A 273 -1.81 -3.70 -17.09
CA GLN A 273 -1.54 -2.33 -16.65
C GLN A 273 -1.45 -2.24 -15.12
N VAL A 274 -1.16 -3.33 -14.41
CA VAL A 274 -1.08 -3.28 -12.95
C VAL A 274 0.13 -2.44 -12.57
N SER A 275 -0.13 -1.39 -11.82
CA SER A 275 0.91 -0.61 -11.16
C SER A 275 0.32 -0.02 -9.91
N PHE A 276 1.18 0.30 -8.94
CA PHE A 276 0.73 0.99 -7.75
C PHE A 276 -0.03 2.29 -8.08
N MET A 277 0.41 3.07 -9.06
CA MET A 277 -0.24 4.35 -9.41
C MET A 277 -1.66 4.14 -9.94
N ASN A 278 -1.82 3.18 -10.84
CA ASN A 278 -3.12 2.81 -11.41
C ASN A 278 -4.04 2.27 -10.31
N THR A 279 -3.52 1.39 -9.45
CA THR A 279 -4.27 0.80 -8.34
C THR A 279 -4.66 1.87 -7.32
N ALA A 280 -3.75 2.79 -6.97
CA ALA A 280 -4.00 3.89 -6.06
C ALA A 280 -5.10 4.83 -6.55
N VAL A 281 -5.08 5.25 -7.82
CA VAL A 281 -6.12 6.10 -8.40
C VAL A 281 -7.47 5.39 -8.40
N CYS A 282 -7.51 4.12 -8.80
CA CYS A 282 -8.73 3.32 -8.83
C CYS A 282 -9.32 3.09 -7.43
N TYR A 283 -8.48 2.64 -6.49
CA TYR A 283 -8.87 2.36 -5.10
C TYR A 283 -9.28 3.65 -4.37
N GLY A 284 -8.63 4.76 -4.69
CA GLY A 284 -8.88 6.08 -4.13
C GLY A 284 -7.60 6.62 -3.50
N ALA A 285 -6.89 7.46 -4.24
CA ALA A 285 -5.60 8.01 -3.83
C ALA A 285 -5.65 8.74 -2.48
N GLY A 286 -6.78 9.39 -2.16
CA GLY A 286 -6.99 10.06 -0.87
C GLY A 286 -7.06 9.14 0.36
N LYS A 287 -7.12 7.81 0.16
CA LYS A 287 -7.02 6.81 1.25
C LYS A 287 -5.60 6.35 1.52
N LEU A 288 -4.67 6.72 0.65
CA LEU A 288 -3.26 6.39 0.74
C LEU A 288 -2.50 7.64 1.17
N ASN A 289 -1.46 7.46 1.97
CA ASN A 289 -0.60 8.55 2.40
C ASN A 289 0.36 8.98 1.29
N LEU A 290 -0.17 9.49 0.19
CA LEU A 290 0.55 9.93 -1.00
C LEU A 290 1.00 11.40 -0.87
N ASN A 291 1.78 11.72 0.15
CA ASN A 291 2.53 12.98 0.12
C ASN A 291 3.65 12.93 -0.94
N THR A 292 4.29 14.07 -1.21
CA THR A 292 5.33 14.15 -2.25
C THR A 292 6.51 13.26 -1.97
N GLU A 293 6.95 13.17 -0.72
CA GLU A 293 8.05 12.32 -0.29
C GLU A 293 7.77 10.87 -0.68
N ALA A 294 6.58 10.37 -0.32
CA ALA A 294 6.22 9.00 -0.61
C ALA A 294 5.95 8.77 -2.11
N GLN A 295 5.48 9.77 -2.87
CA GLN A 295 5.39 9.66 -4.33
C GLN A 295 6.76 9.51 -4.98
N ILE A 296 7.74 10.33 -4.54
CA ILE A 296 9.11 10.24 -5.03
C ILE A 296 9.67 8.86 -4.72
N VAL A 297 9.57 8.44 -3.47
CA VAL A 297 10.14 7.19 -3.00
C VAL A 297 9.49 5.98 -3.66
N VAL A 298 8.16 5.95 -3.79
CA VAL A 298 7.46 4.86 -4.49
C VAL A 298 7.90 4.78 -5.94
N GLN A 299 7.90 5.90 -6.66
CA GLN A 299 8.28 5.88 -8.07
C GLN A 299 9.75 5.49 -8.26
N CYS A 300 10.64 5.97 -7.40
CA CYS A 300 12.04 5.58 -7.42
C CYS A 300 12.24 4.10 -7.08
N ALA A 301 11.49 3.56 -6.13
CA ALA A 301 11.52 2.14 -5.80
C ALA A 301 11.04 1.31 -7.00
N VAL A 302 9.90 1.68 -7.60
CA VAL A 302 9.32 1.00 -8.77
C VAL A 302 10.26 1.04 -9.96
N THR A 303 10.78 2.21 -10.33
CA THR A 303 11.68 2.39 -11.48
C THR A 303 13.03 1.69 -11.29
N SER A 304 13.54 1.65 -10.06
CA SER A 304 14.80 0.94 -9.76
C SER A 304 14.63 -0.57 -9.68
N GLY A 305 13.39 -1.08 -9.63
CA GLY A 305 13.13 -2.50 -9.36
C GLY A 305 13.68 -2.94 -7.99
N GLY A 306 13.81 -2.02 -7.03
CA GLY A 306 14.44 -2.29 -5.74
C GLY A 306 15.96 -2.37 -5.77
N GLN A 307 16.63 -1.99 -6.87
CA GLN A 307 18.08 -1.90 -6.91
C GLN A 307 18.55 -0.71 -6.05
N PRO A 308 19.34 -0.94 -4.97
CA PRO A 308 19.58 0.08 -3.95
C PRO A 308 20.34 1.32 -4.45
N TYR A 309 21.25 1.18 -5.41
CA TYR A 309 22.02 2.31 -5.95
C TYR A 309 21.16 3.23 -6.83
N VAL A 310 20.38 2.67 -7.75
CA VAL A 310 19.45 3.39 -8.61
C VAL A 310 18.34 4.02 -7.75
N PHE A 311 17.85 3.28 -6.75
CA PHE A 311 16.90 3.80 -5.78
C PHE A 311 17.47 5.00 -5.03
N ALA A 312 18.66 4.88 -4.42
CA ALA A 312 19.29 5.97 -3.67
C ALA A 312 19.60 7.18 -4.56
N GLY A 313 19.98 6.98 -5.82
CA GLY A 313 20.19 8.09 -6.76
C GLY A 313 18.90 8.80 -7.16
N CYS A 314 17.79 8.07 -7.27
CA CYS A 314 16.50 8.63 -7.59
C CYS A 314 15.83 9.31 -6.38
N ALA A 315 15.74 8.60 -5.25
CA ALA A 315 15.02 9.02 -4.05
C ALA A 315 15.90 9.82 -3.08
N GLY A 316 17.22 9.67 -3.13
CA GLY A 316 18.19 10.43 -2.31
C GLY A 316 18.96 11.50 -3.10
N GLY A 317 18.80 11.56 -4.43
CA GLY A 317 19.41 12.57 -5.29
C GLY A 317 20.84 12.27 -5.73
N GLN A 318 21.38 13.17 -6.57
CA GLN A 318 22.67 12.99 -7.26
C GLN A 318 23.89 12.98 -6.33
N LEU A 319 23.82 13.66 -5.18
CA LEU A 319 24.92 13.66 -4.21
C LEU A 319 24.99 12.32 -3.46
N MET A 320 23.84 11.75 -3.11
CA MET A 320 23.78 10.42 -2.50
C MET A 320 24.31 9.35 -3.46
N ALA A 321 23.92 9.40 -4.74
CA ALA A 321 24.47 8.50 -5.76
C ALA A 321 26.00 8.58 -5.84
N ARG A 322 26.56 9.80 -5.83
CA ARG A 322 28.01 10.02 -5.91
C ARG A 322 28.75 9.51 -4.68
N GLU A 323 28.22 9.74 -3.48
CA GLU A 323 28.84 9.17 -2.28
C GLU A 323 28.74 7.64 -2.28
N LEU A 324 27.62 7.06 -2.73
CA LEU A 324 27.51 5.61 -2.83
C LEU A 324 28.48 5.02 -3.86
N ASP A 325 28.69 5.71 -4.99
CA ASP A 325 29.65 5.33 -6.03
C ASP A 325 31.09 5.33 -5.48
N LYS A 326 31.48 6.38 -4.75
CA LYS A 326 32.76 6.42 -4.04
C LYS A 326 32.92 5.27 -3.05
N CYS A 327 31.86 4.84 -2.37
CA CYS A 327 31.95 3.67 -1.49
C CYS A 327 32.30 2.41 -2.28
N PHE A 328 31.78 2.30 -3.51
CA PHE A 328 32.02 1.15 -4.39
C PHE A 328 33.39 1.19 -5.06
N THR A 329 33.96 2.37 -5.32
CA THR A 329 35.25 2.53 -6.02
C THR A 329 36.43 2.69 -5.07
N ASP A 330 36.26 3.51 -4.04
CA ASP A 330 37.34 4.02 -3.19
C ASP A 330 37.19 3.60 -1.71
N GLY A 331 36.10 2.92 -1.36
CA GLY A 331 35.80 2.47 0.00
C GLY A 331 35.22 3.55 0.91
N VAL A 332 35.10 3.26 2.20
CA VAL A 332 34.54 4.20 3.20
C VAL A 332 35.65 4.94 3.93
N GLY A 333 35.55 6.27 3.98
CA GLY A 333 36.49 7.15 4.68
C GLY A 333 37.71 7.55 3.84
N GLY A 334 38.76 8.04 4.51
CA GLY A 334 39.98 8.53 3.84
C GLY A 334 39.80 9.86 3.10
N ASP A 335 40.72 10.17 2.20
CA ASP A 335 40.72 11.44 1.46
C ASP A 335 39.89 11.37 0.15
N SER A 336 39.71 10.18 -0.43
CA SER A 336 38.95 9.92 -1.67
C SER A 336 37.69 9.06 -1.51
N GLY A 337 37.59 8.26 -0.45
CA GLY A 337 36.44 7.39 -0.20
C GLY A 337 35.18 8.14 0.24
N CYS A 338 34.06 7.43 0.23
CA CYS A 338 32.78 8.00 0.61
C CYS A 338 32.71 8.33 2.10
N PHE A 339 31.99 9.38 2.45
CA PHE A 339 31.93 9.89 3.82
C PHE A 339 33.31 10.21 4.44
N GLY A 340 34.35 10.36 3.60
CA GLY A 340 35.69 10.81 3.99
C GLY A 340 35.78 12.33 4.16
N LYS A 341 37.00 12.86 4.32
CA LYS A 341 37.24 14.31 4.54
C LYS A 341 36.68 15.20 3.43
N ASN A 342 36.40 14.62 2.26
CA ASN A 342 35.95 15.27 1.03
C ASN A 342 34.50 14.94 0.62
N ASN A 343 33.65 14.55 1.56
CA ASN A 343 32.24 14.19 1.34
C ASN A 343 31.46 15.25 0.52
N ASP A 344 30.89 14.83 -0.62
CA ASP A 344 30.14 15.69 -1.56
C ASP A 344 28.80 16.16 -0.97
N ILE A 345 28.15 15.36 -0.15
CA ILE A 345 26.91 15.72 0.55
C ILE A 345 27.21 16.89 1.50
N VAL A 346 28.24 16.77 2.33
CA VAL A 346 28.66 17.83 3.26
C VAL A 346 29.09 19.10 2.50
N LYS A 347 29.83 18.96 1.39
CA LYS A 347 30.20 20.10 0.54
C LYS A 347 28.97 20.80 -0.05
N GLY A 348 28.01 20.05 -0.57
CA GLY A 348 26.76 20.57 -1.10
C GLY A 348 25.96 21.32 -0.03
N LEU A 349 25.84 20.75 1.17
CA LEU A 349 25.14 21.35 2.29
C LEU A 349 25.84 22.61 2.82
N ASN A 350 27.17 22.61 2.93
CA ASN A 350 27.94 23.80 3.31
C ASN A 350 27.77 24.96 2.31
N LYS A 351 27.64 24.64 1.03
CA LYS A 351 27.40 25.64 -0.01
C LYS A 351 26.03 26.31 0.14
N ILE A 352 24.99 25.54 0.51
CA ILE A 352 23.68 26.10 0.87
C ILE A 352 23.79 26.96 2.13
N GLY A 353 24.50 26.49 3.16
CA GLY A 353 24.74 27.23 4.39
C GLY A 353 25.43 28.58 4.17
N SER A 354 26.41 28.61 3.27
CA SER A 354 27.09 29.86 2.88
C SER A 354 26.14 30.85 2.21
N GLU A 355 25.23 30.37 1.36
CA GLU A 355 24.23 31.25 0.73
C GLU A 355 23.17 31.74 1.73
N LEU A 356 22.75 30.87 2.67
CA LEU A 356 21.88 31.26 3.78
C LEU A 356 22.55 32.34 4.65
N GLN A 357 23.83 32.19 4.96
CA GLN A 357 24.60 33.18 5.71
C GLN A 357 24.70 34.52 4.97
N ASN A 358 24.91 34.49 3.65
CA ASN A 358 24.94 35.71 2.83
C ASN A 358 23.59 36.44 2.82
N GLN A 359 22.49 35.69 2.80
CA GLN A 359 21.15 36.29 2.71
C GLN A 359 20.60 36.75 4.07
N PHE A 360 20.81 35.98 5.14
CA PHE A 360 20.16 36.20 6.44
C PHE A 360 21.12 36.64 7.55
N GLY A 361 22.43 36.56 7.31
CA GLY A 361 23.48 36.87 8.29
C GLY A 361 23.86 35.68 9.19
N PRO A 362 25.11 35.64 9.72
CA PRO A 362 25.65 34.49 10.45
C PRO A 362 24.97 34.17 11.79
N THR A 363 24.30 35.15 12.39
CA THR A 363 23.63 35.01 13.70
C THR A 363 22.15 34.65 13.56
N ASN A 364 21.65 34.49 12.34
CA ASN A 364 20.25 34.14 12.11
C ASN A 364 19.96 32.71 12.57
N ASP A 365 18.79 32.49 13.16
CA ASP A 365 18.37 31.17 13.67
C ASP A 365 18.34 30.10 12.59
N ILE A 366 17.97 30.46 11.35
CA ILE A 366 17.97 29.54 10.20
C ILE A 366 19.40 29.08 9.88
N VAL A 367 20.37 30.01 9.87
CA VAL A 367 21.78 29.72 9.56
C VAL A 367 22.42 28.89 10.67
N ARG A 368 22.14 29.22 11.93
CA ARG A 368 22.63 28.45 13.09
C ARG A 368 22.07 27.03 13.11
N THR A 369 20.77 26.89 12.86
CA THR A 369 20.09 25.60 12.79
C THR A 369 20.66 24.78 11.62
N TRP A 370 20.87 25.39 10.46
CA TRP A 370 21.49 24.75 9.30
C TRP A 370 22.90 24.25 9.60
N ASN A 371 23.78 25.10 10.14
CA ASN A 371 25.16 24.71 10.41
C ASN A 371 25.27 23.61 11.47
N THR A 372 24.40 23.65 12.49
CA THR A 372 24.30 22.57 13.50
C THR A 372 23.87 21.27 12.83
N THR A 373 22.86 21.34 11.96
CA THR A 373 22.36 20.20 11.20
C THR A 373 23.44 19.55 10.33
N VAL A 374 24.23 20.34 9.60
CA VAL A 374 25.33 19.82 8.77
C VAL A 374 26.45 19.23 9.61
N HIS A 375 26.76 19.86 10.75
CA HIS A 375 27.74 19.36 11.70
C HIS A 375 27.32 17.99 12.26
N ASP A 376 26.05 17.80 12.61
CA ASP A 376 25.54 16.53 13.13
C ASP A 376 25.56 15.41 12.09
N ILE A 377 25.33 15.72 10.82
CA ILE A 377 25.49 14.76 9.71
C ILE A 377 26.95 14.31 9.59
N GLN A 378 27.90 15.22 9.85
CA GLN A 378 29.33 14.97 9.69
C GLN A 378 29.94 14.24 10.90
N TYR A 379 29.49 14.54 12.12
CA TYR A 379 30.17 14.10 13.36
C TYR A 379 29.25 13.43 14.39
N GLY A 380 27.94 13.47 14.22
CA GLY A 380 26.96 13.04 15.22
C GLY A 380 26.72 11.52 15.28
N PRO A 381 26.45 10.95 16.47
CA PRO A 381 26.08 9.54 16.64
C PRO A 381 24.59 9.24 16.41
N GLY A 382 23.80 10.20 15.92
CA GLY A 382 22.33 10.13 15.90
C GLY A 382 21.71 9.66 14.57
N GLN A 383 20.45 9.23 14.61
CA GLN A 383 19.65 9.06 13.40
C GLN A 383 19.40 10.44 12.79
N ASN A 384 19.88 10.65 11.56
CA ASN A 384 19.80 11.90 10.80
C ASN A 384 18.37 12.39 10.50
N HIS A 385 17.34 11.80 11.08
CA HIS A 385 15.95 12.03 10.71
C HIS A 385 15.45 13.44 11.10
N GLU A 386 15.98 14.04 12.18
CA GLU A 386 15.64 15.42 12.57
C GLU A 386 16.34 16.45 11.67
N ALA A 387 17.61 16.20 11.34
CA ALA A 387 18.37 16.95 10.36
C ALA A 387 17.69 16.96 8.98
N VAL A 388 17.26 15.80 8.51
CA VAL A 388 16.60 15.63 7.21
C VAL A 388 15.28 16.39 7.14
N LYS A 389 14.45 16.37 8.20
CA LYS A 389 13.19 17.15 8.24
C LYS A 389 13.43 18.65 8.11
N ILE A 390 14.46 19.18 8.77
CA ILE A 390 14.84 20.59 8.66
C ILE A 390 15.22 20.92 7.21
N LEU A 391 16.04 20.06 6.57
CA LEU A 391 16.44 20.23 5.17
C LEU A 391 15.22 20.26 4.23
N THR A 392 14.26 19.35 4.41
CA THR A 392 13.08 19.24 3.56
C THR A 392 12.13 20.42 3.74
N ASN A 393 11.83 20.80 4.99
CA ASN A 393 10.98 21.95 5.29
C ASN A 393 11.57 23.24 4.70
N MET A 394 12.86 23.47 4.92
CA MET A 394 13.57 24.60 4.31
C MET A 394 13.61 24.49 2.78
N GLY A 395 13.72 23.28 2.23
CA GLY A 395 13.63 23.02 0.79
C GLY A 395 12.30 23.44 0.18
N ASN A 396 11.19 23.07 0.83
CA ASN A 396 9.84 23.38 0.39
C ASN A 396 9.49 24.88 0.56
N GLU A 397 10.05 25.54 1.57
CA GLU A 397 9.89 26.99 1.80
C GLU A 397 10.79 27.83 0.87
N LEU A 398 12.09 27.55 0.84
CA LEU A 398 13.09 28.35 0.12
C LEU A 398 13.23 27.97 -1.35
N GLY A 399 12.90 26.73 -1.73
CA GLY A 399 12.92 26.28 -3.12
C GLY A 399 11.87 26.94 -4.01
N LYS A 400 10.88 27.63 -3.41
CA LYS A 400 9.91 28.51 -4.09
C LYS A 400 10.47 29.92 -4.31
N ALA A 401 11.51 30.33 -3.57
CA ALA A 401 12.19 31.60 -3.79
C ALA A 401 13.12 31.47 -5.02
N GLY A 402 12.99 32.38 -5.98
CA GLY A 402 13.77 32.40 -7.23
C GLY A 402 15.24 32.81 -7.08
N ASN A 403 15.84 32.64 -5.90
CA ASN A 403 17.19 33.07 -5.56
C ASN A 403 18.24 31.95 -5.80
N ASN A 404 19.52 32.26 -5.52
CA ASN A 404 20.62 31.30 -5.66
C ASN A 404 20.49 30.09 -4.71
N ILE A 405 19.84 30.26 -3.55
CA ILE A 405 19.54 29.17 -2.61
C ILE A 405 18.72 28.08 -3.30
N GLY A 406 17.64 28.46 -3.99
CA GLY A 406 16.80 27.51 -4.71
C GLY A 406 17.53 26.74 -5.81
N LYS A 407 18.58 27.30 -6.42
CA LYS A 407 19.41 26.59 -7.42
C LYS A 407 20.32 25.55 -6.78
N GLU A 408 20.88 25.81 -5.60
CA GLU A 408 21.73 24.85 -4.90
C GLU A 408 20.90 23.73 -4.24
N ILE A 409 19.73 24.04 -3.68
CA ILE A 409 18.80 23.03 -3.12
C ILE A 409 18.42 21.97 -4.16
N LYS A 410 18.14 22.38 -5.41
CA LYS A 410 17.80 21.45 -6.53
C LYS A 410 18.90 20.46 -6.88
N LYS A 411 20.15 20.69 -6.47
CA LYS A 411 21.27 19.76 -6.68
C LYS A 411 21.37 18.71 -5.58
N VAL A 412 20.73 18.96 -4.44
CA VAL A 412 20.81 18.13 -3.24
C VAL A 412 19.54 17.32 -3.05
N LEU A 413 18.37 17.95 -3.14
CA LEU A 413 17.08 17.29 -2.89
C LEU A 413 16.44 16.75 -4.17
N PRO A 414 15.88 15.52 -4.13
CA PRO A 414 15.05 15.03 -5.22
C PRO A 414 13.80 15.90 -5.34
N ARG A 415 13.38 16.20 -6.57
CA ARG A 415 12.22 17.07 -6.84
C ARG A 415 11.32 16.46 -7.91
N ILE A 416 10.01 16.53 -7.70
CA ILE A 416 9.04 16.34 -8.78
C ILE A 416 9.19 17.50 -9.77
N LYS A 417 9.38 17.20 -11.05
CA LYS A 417 9.33 18.21 -12.12
C LYS A 417 7.90 18.25 -12.66
N TRP A 418 7.41 19.45 -12.97
CA TRP A 418 6.11 19.68 -13.58
C TRP A 418 6.22 20.73 -14.68
#